data_AF-A0A6D2JBC1-F1
#
_entry.id   AF-A0A6D2JBC1-F1
#
_cell.length_a   1.000
_cell.length_b   1.000
_cell.length_c   1.000
_cell.angle_alpha   90.00
_cell.angle_beta   90.00
_cell.angle_gamma   90.00
#
_symmetry.space_group_name_H-M   'P 1'
#
loop_
_entity.id
_entity.type
_entity.pdbx_description
1 polymer ?
#
loop_
_entity_poly.entity_id
_entity_poly.type
_entity_poly.pdbx_seq_one_letter_code
_entity_poly.pdbx_strand_id
1 'polypeptide(L)'
;MKNISEIGYTSLHLKTDSQQVLHMLKEEEEWPAFIAELEEFDTLKKCFLNFIVSFVPRSLNIRADTLAKGARSRGSSFEAVNSLPPNGSSSATNPFLVIS
;
A
#
# COMPACT_ATOMS: atom_id res chain seq x y z
N MET A 1 8.77 -7.89 -11.80
CA MET A 1 7.64 -7.30 -11.05
C MET A 1 7.15 -6.11 -11.85
N LYS A 2 5.87 -6.04 -12.20
CA LYS A 2 5.35 -4.93 -13.01
C LYS A 2 5.13 -3.73 -12.10
N ASN A 3 5.86 -2.65 -12.35
CA ASN A 3 5.69 -1.39 -11.61
C ASN A 3 4.31 -0.81 -11.94
N ILE A 4 3.62 -0.22 -10.96
CA ILE A 4 2.31 0.43 -11.19
C ILE A 4 2.38 1.53 -12.26
N SER A 5 3.57 2.09 -12.50
CA SER A 5 3.86 3.00 -13.61
C SER A 5 3.65 2.38 -15.01
N GLU A 6 3.73 1.05 -15.16
CA GLU A 6 3.45 0.37 -16.44
C GLU A 6 1.95 0.31 -16.79
N ILE A 7 1.06 0.65 -15.85
CA ILE A 7 -0.41 0.56 -16.03
C ILE A 7 -1.01 1.94 -16.41
N GLY A 8 -0.21 3.01 -16.44
CA GLY A 8 -0.64 4.33 -16.89
C GLY A 8 -1.44 5.15 -15.87
N TYR A 9 -1.54 4.69 -14.62
CA TYR A 9 -2.11 5.49 -13.54
C TYR A 9 -1.13 6.58 -13.12
N THR A 10 -1.51 7.83 -13.33
CA THR A 10 -0.69 9.00 -12.98
C THR A 10 -1.00 9.54 -11.59
N SER A 11 -2.07 9.07 -10.95
CA SER A 11 -2.47 9.50 -9.61
C SER A 11 -2.80 8.32 -8.71
N LEU A 12 -2.39 8.44 -7.43
CA LEU A 12 -2.65 7.48 -6.38
C LEU A 12 -3.20 8.19 -5.14
N HIS A 13 -4.29 7.68 -4.59
CA HIS A 13 -4.82 8.13 -3.30
C HIS A 13 -4.85 6.96 -2.33
N LEU A 14 -3.92 6.98 -1.37
CA LEU A 14 -3.85 6.04 -0.27
C LEU A 14 -4.71 6.52 0.90
N LYS A 15 -5.41 5.58 1.52
CA LYS A 15 -6.18 5.83 2.74
C LYS A 15 -5.69 4.87 3.82
N THR A 16 -5.46 5.40 5.02
CA THR A 16 -5.04 4.63 6.19
C THR A 16 -5.89 5.04 7.40
N ASP A 17 -6.20 4.07 8.26
CA ASP A 17 -6.83 4.30 9.57
C ASP A 17 -5.81 4.41 10.70
N SER A 18 -4.52 4.45 10.38
CA SER A 18 -3.43 4.68 11.34
C SER A 18 -2.97 6.13 11.31
N GLN A 19 -3.19 6.85 12.41
CA GLN A 19 -2.62 8.19 12.58
C GLN A 19 -1.08 8.14 12.72
N GLN A 20 -0.53 7.04 13.24
CA GLN A 20 0.92 6.87 13.36
C GLN A 20 1.58 6.83 11.99
N VAL A 21 1.00 6.12 11.02
CA VAL A 21 1.52 6.10 9.64
C VAL A 21 1.55 7.51 9.05
N LEU A 22 0.50 8.31 9.25
CA LEU A 22 0.48 9.69 8.79
C LEU A 22 1.51 10.58 9.49
N HIS A 23 1.85 10.29 10.75
CA HIS A 23 2.90 10.99 11.49
C HIS A 23 4.28 10.62 10.97
N MET A 24 4.54 9.32 10.75
CA MET A 24 5.79 8.83 10.17
C MET A 24 6.08 9.47 8.81
N LEU A 25 5.05 9.60 7.96
CA LEU A 25 5.18 10.25 6.64
C LEU A 25 5.38 11.76 6.68
N LYS A 26 5.23 12.41 7.85
CA LYS A 26 5.44 13.85 8.03
C LYS A 26 6.77 14.15 8.70
N GLU A 27 7.13 13.33 9.69
CA GLU A 27 8.29 13.54 10.56
C GLU A 27 9.18 12.29 10.51
N GLU A 28 9.67 11.96 9.31
CA GLU A 28 10.44 10.75 9.02
C GLU A 28 11.68 10.60 9.94
N GLU A 29 12.29 11.73 10.34
CA GLU A 29 13.45 11.82 11.21
C GLU A 29 13.20 11.29 12.64
N GLU A 30 11.95 11.31 13.11
CA GLU A 30 11.58 10.77 14.43
C GLU A 30 11.46 9.24 14.44
N TRP A 31 11.51 8.60 13.26
CA TRP A 31 11.28 7.16 13.09
C TRP A 31 12.47 6.45 12.43
N PRO A 32 13.66 6.48 13.06
CA PRO A 32 14.88 5.95 12.47
C PRO A 32 14.81 4.45 12.15
N ALA A 33 13.95 3.71 12.85
CA ALA A 33 13.72 2.29 12.60
C ALA A 33 12.99 1.99 11.27
N PHE A 34 12.37 3.01 10.65
CA PHE A 34 11.56 2.88 9.44
C PHE A 34 12.15 3.62 8.22
N ILE A 35 13.40 4.08 8.31
CA ILE A 35 14.05 4.87 7.24
C ILE A 35 14.03 4.12 5.91
N ALA A 36 14.35 2.82 5.90
CA ALA A 36 14.38 2.04 4.67
C ALA A 36 13.00 1.97 4.00
N GLU A 37 11.95 1.73 4.80
CA GLU A 37 10.56 1.67 4.33
C GLU A 37 10.07 3.05 3.85
N LEU A 38 10.51 4.13 4.50
CA LEU A 38 10.18 5.50 4.10
C LEU A 38 10.89 5.92 2.81
N GLU A 39 12.14 5.49 2.60
CA GLU A 39 12.86 5.70 1.33
C GLU A 39 12.21 4.94 0.17
N GLU A 40 11.78 3.70 0.40
CA GLU A 40 10.99 2.93 -0.59
C GLU A 40 9.66 3.63 -0.89
N PHE A 41 8.99 4.15 0.15
CA PHE A 41 7.74 4.87 0.01
C PHE A 41 7.91 6.17 -0.80
N ASP A 42 8.97 6.94 -0.55
CA ASP A 42 9.27 8.16 -1.31
C ASP A 42 9.60 7.85 -2.78
N THR A 43 10.32 6.75 -3.03
CA THR A 43 10.58 6.25 -4.39
C THR A 43 9.27 5.90 -5.10
N LEU A 44 8.35 5.23 -4.41
CA LEU A 44 7.02 4.92 -4.94
C LEU A 44 6.21 6.19 -5.21
N LYS A 45 6.24 7.17 -4.31
CA LYS A 45 5.56 8.46 -4.46
C LYS A 45 6.01 9.20 -5.71
N LYS A 46 7.33 9.21 -6.00
CA LYS A 46 7.92 9.82 -7.20
C LYS A 46 7.47 9.20 -8.51
N CYS A 47 6.89 7.99 -8.49
CA CYS A 47 6.35 7.34 -9.68
C CYS A 47 4.97 7.89 -10.11
N PHE A 48 4.34 8.78 -9.32
CA PHE A 48 3.03 9.35 -9.62
C PHE A 48 3.11 10.88 -9.74
N LEU A 49 2.31 11.45 -10.64
CA LEU A 49 2.16 12.91 -10.77
C LEU A 49 1.37 13.52 -9.61
N ASN A 50 0.38 12.79 -9.12
CA ASN A 50 -0.42 13.22 -7.97
C ASN A 50 -0.57 12.09 -6.95
N PHE A 51 0.02 12.29 -5.78
CA PHE A 51 0.05 11.29 -4.72
C PHE A 51 -0.53 11.88 -3.44
N ILE A 52 -1.58 11.26 -2.91
CA ILE A 52 -2.30 11.73 -1.73
C ILE A 52 -2.37 10.60 -0.71
N VAL A 53 -2.12 10.92 0.56
CA VAL A 53 -2.38 10.02 1.70
C VAL A 53 -3.33 10.73 2.66
N SER A 54 -4.40 10.06 3.07
CA SER A 54 -5.37 10.64 4.00
C SER A 54 -5.84 9.65 5.06
N PHE A 55 -6.23 10.20 6.21
CA PHE A 55 -6.87 9.41 7.25
C PHE A 55 -8.27 8.96 6.83
N VAL A 56 -8.65 7.76 7.24
CA VAL A 56 -10.02 7.26 7.17
C VAL A 56 -10.36 6.55 8.49
N PRO A 57 -11.56 6.72 9.08
CA PRO A 57 -11.96 5.95 10.25
C PRO A 57 -11.86 4.44 10.01
N ARG A 58 -11.44 3.69 11.04
CA ARG A 58 -11.31 2.23 10.98
C ARG A 58 -12.59 1.51 10.58
N SER A 59 -13.75 2.04 10.98
CA SER A 59 -15.07 1.55 10.58
C SER A 59 -15.33 1.62 9.07
N LEU A 60 -14.56 2.42 8.34
CA LEU A 60 -14.60 2.55 6.88
C LEU A 60 -13.43 1.83 6.20
N ASN A 61 -12.44 1.35 6.96
CA ASN A 61 -11.31 0.56 6.47
C ASN A 61 -11.53 -0.97 6.58
N ILE A 62 -12.78 -1.42 6.48
CA ILE A 62 -13.15 -2.82 6.74
C ILE A 62 -12.45 -3.79 5.79
N ARG A 63 -12.25 -3.41 4.53
CA ARG A 63 -11.65 -4.29 3.53
C ARG A 63 -10.18 -4.57 3.81
N ALA A 64 -9.38 -3.53 4.10
CA ALA A 64 -7.97 -3.73 4.45
C ALA A 64 -7.85 -4.47 5.78
N ASP A 65 -8.68 -4.11 6.76
CA ASP A 65 -8.69 -4.77 8.06
C ASP A 65 -8.98 -6.27 7.95
N THR A 66 -10.01 -6.63 7.18
CA THR A 66 -10.38 -8.03 6.96
C THR A 66 -9.24 -8.79 6.29
N LEU A 67 -8.57 -8.19 5.31
CA LEU A 67 -7.43 -8.79 4.64
C LEU A 67 -6.25 -8.98 5.61
N ALA A 68 -5.92 -7.96 6.40
CA ALA A 68 -4.85 -8.01 7.38
C ALA A 68 -5.13 -9.06 8.48
N LYS A 69 -6.37 -9.13 8.98
CA LYS A 69 -6.83 -10.17 9.90
C LYS A 69 -6.72 -11.56 9.29
N GLY A 70 -7.15 -11.71 8.04
CA GLY A 70 -7.02 -12.95 7.27
C GLY A 70 -5.56 -13.40 7.16
N ALA A 71 -4.65 -12.49 6.80
CA ALA A 71 -3.22 -12.78 6.72
C ALA A 71 -2.62 -13.20 8.08
N ARG A 72 -2.94 -12.47 9.16
CA ARG A 72 -2.48 -12.81 10.53
C ARG A 72 -3.00 -14.18 10.99
N SER A 73 -4.28 -14.48 10.73
CA SER A 73 -4.91 -15.74 11.14
C SER A 73 -4.31 -16.97 10.49
N ARG A 74 -3.65 -16.81 9.33
CA ARG A 74 -3.00 -17.90 8.59
C ARG A 74 -1.61 -18.26 9.13
N GLY A 75 -1.14 -17.59 10.20
CA GLY A 75 0.08 -17.98 10.91
C GLY A 75 1.33 -17.90 10.03
N SER A 76 1.83 -16.69 9.81
CA SER A 76 3.17 -16.39 9.27
C SER A 76 3.82 -17.46 8.37
N SER A 77 3.50 -17.41 7.08
CA SER A 77 4.55 -17.52 6.07
C SER A 77 4.37 -16.36 5.10
N PHE A 78 5.04 -15.23 5.39
CA PHE A 78 5.48 -14.36 4.31
C PHE A 78 6.72 -15.01 3.70
N GLU A 79 6.55 -16.16 3.04
CA GLU A 79 7.45 -16.49 1.94
C GLU A 79 7.08 -15.54 0.82
N ALA A 80 8.02 -14.65 0.49
CA ALA A 80 8.02 -14.02 -0.80
C ALA A 80 7.83 -15.11 -1.88
N VAL A 81 7.19 -14.70 -2.98
CA VAL A 81 7.01 -15.42 -4.25
C VAL A 81 5.63 -16.08 -4.43
N ASN A 82 4.83 -15.46 -5.30
CA ASN A 82 4.37 -16.14 -6.51
C ASN A 82 4.31 -15.08 -7.62
N SER A 83 5.35 -14.94 -8.44
CA SER A 83 5.45 -15.59 -9.76
C SER A 83 4.08 -15.94 -10.35
N LEU A 84 3.68 -15.16 -11.36
CA LEU A 84 2.48 -15.35 -12.18
C LEU A 84 2.29 -16.82 -12.63
N PRO A 85 1.06 -17.35 -12.65
CA PRO A 85 0.65 -18.29 -13.67
C PRO A 85 0.15 -17.55 -14.93
N PRO A 86 0.21 -18.17 -16.11
CA PRO A 86 -0.04 -17.49 -17.37
C PRO A 86 -1.54 -17.40 -17.68
N ASN A 87 -1.88 -16.25 -18.25
CA ASN A 87 -2.94 -16.06 -19.24
C ASN A 87 -4.41 -15.97 -18.77
N GLY A 88 -5.10 -14.94 -19.29
CA GLY A 88 -6.54 -14.98 -19.52
C GLY A 88 -7.40 -13.96 -18.79
N SER A 89 -7.82 -12.93 -19.53
CA SER A 89 -9.06 -12.13 -19.39
C SER A 89 -9.24 -11.11 -18.24
N SER A 90 -8.95 -9.86 -18.58
CA SER A 90 -9.82 -8.66 -18.49
C SER A 90 -10.90 -8.58 -17.39
N SER A 91 -10.75 -7.60 -16.48
CA SER A 91 -11.75 -6.54 -16.25
C SER A 91 -11.13 -5.43 -15.41
N ALA A 92 -11.27 -4.19 -15.87
CA ALA A 92 -10.72 -2.99 -15.24
C ALA A 92 -11.39 -2.73 -13.88
N THR A 93 -10.60 -2.69 -12.81
CA THR A 93 -11.02 -2.11 -11.53
C THR A 93 -9.81 -1.48 -10.88
N ASN A 94 -9.92 -0.18 -10.58
CA ASN A 94 -8.90 0.63 -9.92
C ASN A 94 -8.32 -0.10 -8.69
N PRO A 95 -6.98 -0.16 -8.51
CA PRO A 95 -6.42 -0.68 -7.29
C PRO A 95 -6.59 0.38 -6.19
N PHE A 96 -7.71 0.31 -5.48
CA PHE A 96 -7.80 0.89 -4.14
C PHE A 96 -6.83 0.11 -3.26
N LEU A 97 -5.59 0.57 -3.17
CA LEU A 97 -4.63 0.03 -2.23
C LEU A 97 -4.88 0.72 -0.89
N VAL A 98 -5.62 0.02 -0.04
CA VAL A 98 -5.90 0.46 1.33
C VAL A 98 -4.94 -0.31 2.22
N ILE A 99 -4.02 0.42 2.85
CA ILE A 99 -2.95 -0.15 3.68
C ILE A 99 -3.40 0.01 5.14
N SER A 100 -3.45 -1.11 5.88
CA SER A 100 -3.72 -1.15 7.33
C SER A 100 -2.53 -0.65 8.13
#